data_AF-A0A354T9Y7-F1
#
_entry.id   AF-A0A354T9Y7-F1
#
_cell.length_a   1.000
_cell.length_b   1.000
_cell.length_c   1.000
_cell.angle_alpha   90.00
_cell.angle_beta   90.00
_cell.angle_gamma   90.00
#
_symmetry.space_group_name_H-M   'P 1'
#
loop_
_entity.id
_entity.type
_entity.pdbx_description
1 polymer ?
#
loop_
_entity_poly.entity_id
_entity_poly.type
_entity_poly.pdbx_seq_one_letter_code
_entity_poly.pdbx_strand_id
1 'polypeptide(L)'
;MRNAISFLTVLLCAALVGSSLAQEKKFTSAKAKAAFDRADRALNVAWAEAKKKLPESEFNKLKEDQRAWVEHRDYLARSPMYTGAAGQGELALDSPDYLETAAGLAEERTQWLNGLVREWGEDETITGVWTDSHGGRIEIVEREGQLHLVIQCVRGPTSHTGGLAGVAVWNDPIGWFSDKGREDAGDAEANLSFILRGHKLEVVGANTGYYHGARAYFDGDYVKTSSLSAEAQAKIVKSAKTGELPEE
;
A
#
# COMPACT_ATOMS: atom_id res chain seq x y z
N MET A 1 -38.07 4.05 45.51
CA MET A 1 -37.17 3.07 44.89
C MET A 1 -36.06 3.85 44.21
N ARG A 2 -34.82 3.62 44.67
CA ARG A 2 -33.60 4.36 44.35
C ARG A 2 -33.18 4.04 42.92
N ASN A 3 -32.86 5.05 42.12
CA ASN A 3 -31.79 4.98 41.13
C ASN A 3 -31.10 6.35 41.19
N ALA A 4 -30.05 6.40 42.00
CA ALA A 4 -29.19 7.57 42.12
C ALA A 4 -28.27 7.60 40.88
N ILE A 5 -28.30 8.74 40.21
CA ILE A 5 -27.41 9.15 39.14
C ILE A 5 -26.01 9.27 39.76
N SER A 6 -25.13 8.33 39.44
CA SER A 6 -23.69 8.47 39.71
C SER A 6 -23.09 9.37 38.64
N PHE A 7 -22.81 10.61 39.02
CA PHE A 7 -21.80 11.44 38.39
C PHE A 7 -20.46 10.71 38.49
N LEU A 8 -19.94 10.18 37.38
CA LEU A 8 -18.57 9.73 37.27
C LEU A 8 -17.79 10.73 36.41
N THR A 9 -16.90 11.41 37.11
CA THR A 9 -15.91 12.40 36.74
C THR A 9 -15.16 12.04 35.46
N VAL A 10 -15.12 12.99 34.53
CA VAL A 10 -14.15 13.07 33.44
C VAL A 10 -12.75 13.04 34.05
N LEU A 11 -12.02 11.93 33.87
CA LEU A 11 -10.59 11.86 34.13
C LEU A 11 -9.87 11.64 32.79
N LEU A 12 -9.46 12.76 32.21
CA LEU A 12 -8.47 12.87 31.16
C LEU A 12 -7.10 12.55 31.78
N CYS A 13 -6.49 11.41 31.46
CA CYS A 13 -5.04 11.18 31.58
C CYS A 13 -4.60 9.83 30.96
N ALA A 14 -3.86 9.94 29.85
CA ALA A 14 -2.72 9.12 29.44
C ALA A 14 -2.76 7.58 29.62
N ALA A 15 -2.92 6.88 28.48
CA ALA A 15 -2.14 5.70 28.13
C ALA A 15 -1.73 5.93 26.65
N LEU A 16 -0.59 6.56 26.34
CA LEU A 16 0.76 5.99 26.46
C LEU A 16 0.72 4.49 26.21
N VAL A 17 0.49 4.14 24.95
CA VAL A 17 0.94 2.85 24.40
C VAL A 17 2.42 2.78 24.70
N GLY A 18 2.78 1.86 25.61
CA GLY A 18 4.12 1.35 25.76
C GLY A 18 4.51 0.59 24.50
N SER A 19 4.74 1.30 23.42
CA SER A 19 5.94 1.07 22.67
C SER A 19 6.99 1.87 23.41
N SER A 20 8.12 1.26 23.71
CA SER A 20 9.37 2.01 23.68
C SER A 20 9.47 2.68 22.30
N LEU A 21 8.79 3.81 22.13
CA LEU A 21 9.06 4.79 21.09
C LEU A 21 10.44 5.31 21.45
N ALA A 22 11.46 4.55 21.05
CA ALA A 22 12.60 5.20 20.45
C ALA A 22 11.98 6.16 19.44
N GLN A 23 11.94 7.44 19.78
CA GLN A 23 11.76 8.50 18.81
C GLN A 23 12.75 8.16 17.71
N GLU A 24 12.27 7.58 16.60
CA GLU A 24 13.16 7.15 15.52
C GLU A 24 13.97 8.38 15.17
N LYS A 25 15.27 8.28 15.42
CA LYS A 25 16.13 9.44 15.43
C LYS A 25 16.19 9.91 13.98
N LYS A 26 15.44 10.97 13.66
CA LYS A 26 15.41 11.61 12.34
C LYS A 26 16.83 11.64 11.77
N PHE A 27 16.98 11.23 10.52
CA PHE A 27 18.32 11.03 9.98
C PHE A 27 19.10 12.34 10.02
N THR A 28 20.39 12.26 10.36
CA THR A 28 21.29 13.38 10.07
C THR A 28 21.39 13.55 8.56
N SER A 29 21.70 14.74 8.06
CA SER A 29 21.82 14.98 6.61
C SER A 29 22.75 13.98 5.92
N ALA A 30 23.87 13.63 6.56
CA ALA A 30 24.80 12.63 6.03
C ALA A 30 24.18 11.22 5.96
N LYS A 31 23.41 10.82 6.97
CA LYS A 31 22.73 9.51 7.01
C LYS A 31 21.60 9.46 5.98
N ALA A 32 20.81 10.53 5.86
CA ALA A 32 19.73 10.66 4.88
C ALA A 32 20.25 10.58 3.45
N LYS A 33 21.32 11.34 3.15
CA LYS A 33 21.99 11.27 1.86
C LYS A 33 22.55 9.87 1.57
N ALA A 34 23.22 9.24 2.52
CA ALA A 34 23.77 7.89 2.32
C ALA A 34 22.68 6.84 2.08
N ALA A 35 21.53 6.98 2.75
CA ALA A 35 20.36 6.12 2.54
C ALA A 35 19.76 6.32 1.14
N PHE A 36 19.53 7.57 0.74
CA PHE A 36 19.03 7.89 -0.59
C PHE A 36 19.98 7.41 -1.70
N ASP A 37 21.28 7.71 -1.59
CA ASP A 37 22.26 7.27 -2.59
C ASP A 37 22.32 5.73 -2.71
N ARG A 38 22.08 5.00 -1.60
CA ARG A 38 21.99 3.53 -1.63
C ARG A 38 20.71 3.06 -2.32
N ALA A 39 19.56 3.63 -1.96
CA ALA A 39 18.27 3.29 -2.54
C ALA A 39 18.23 3.59 -4.05
N ASP A 40 18.75 4.75 -4.46
CA ASP A 40 18.81 5.15 -5.87
C ASP A 40 19.71 4.21 -6.70
N ARG A 41 20.86 3.78 -6.14
CA ARG A 41 21.69 2.75 -6.79
C ARG A 41 20.93 1.42 -6.94
N ALA A 42 20.22 0.98 -5.91
CA ALA A 42 19.43 -0.26 -5.97
C ALA A 42 18.31 -0.16 -7.02
N LEU A 43 17.62 0.98 -7.08
CA LEU A 43 16.60 1.27 -8.08
C LEU A 43 17.16 1.22 -9.50
N ASN A 44 18.33 1.82 -9.73
CA ASN A 44 19.00 1.80 -11.03
C ASN A 44 19.44 0.38 -11.45
N VAL A 45 19.83 -0.46 -10.49
CA VAL A 45 20.12 -1.89 -10.76
C VAL A 45 18.84 -2.63 -11.16
N ALA A 46 17.75 -2.49 -10.41
CA ALA A 46 16.47 -3.11 -10.74
C ALA A 46 15.92 -2.63 -12.10
N TRP A 47 16.08 -1.34 -12.41
CA TRP A 47 15.74 -0.76 -13.71
C TRP A 47 16.54 -1.41 -14.86
N ALA A 48 17.85 -1.59 -14.67
CA ALA A 48 18.70 -2.24 -15.66
C ALA A 48 18.31 -3.72 -15.86
N GLU A 49 17.93 -4.44 -14.81
CA GLU A 49 17.41 -5.80 -14.92
C GLU A 49 16.07 -5.84 -15.64
N ALA A 50 15.16 -4.91 -15.36
CA ALA A 50 13.89 -4.82 -16.08
C ALA A 50 14.07 -4.57 -17.57
N LYS A 51 15.03 -3.71 -17.95
CA LYS A 51 15.40 -3.49 -19.35
C LYS A 51 15.88 -4.77 -20.06
N LYS A 52 16.59 -5.65 -19.35
CA LYS A 52 17.12 -6.90 -19.93
C LYS A 52 16.03 -7.95 -20.12
N LYS A 53 15.05 -7.98 -19.22
CA LYS A 53 14.06 -9.06 -19.15
C LYS A 53 12.75 -8.75 -19.88
N LEU A 54 12.32 -7.49 -19.92
CA LEU A 54 11.06 -7.13 -20.52
C LEU A 54 11.16 -7.00 -22.05
N PRO A 55 10.11 -7.38 -22.80
CA PRO A 55 9.98 -7.03 -24.20
C PRO A 55 10.10 -5.51 -24.41
N GLU A 56 10.64 -5.09 -25.55
CA GLU A 56 10.87 -3.66 -25.84
C GLU A 56 9.59 -2.82 -25.73
N SER A 57 8.46 -3.33 -26.20
CA SER A 57 7.16 -2.65 -26.12
C SER A 57 6.70 -2.44 -24.68
N GLU A 58 6.90 -3.41 -23.80
CA GLU A 58 6.57 -3.31 -22.37
C GLU A 58 7.53 -2.39 -21.63
N PHE A 59 8.83 -2.50 -21.93
CA PHE A 59 9.83 -1.61 -21.34
C PHE A 59 9.62 -0.15 -21.77
N ASN A 60 9.13 0.09 -22.99
CA ASN A 60 8.76 1.42 -23.46
C ASN A 60 7.62 2.03 -22.64
N LYS A 61 6.58 1.25 -22.31
CA LYS A 61 5.52 1.68 -21.39
C LYS A 61 6.07 1.91 -19.98
N LEU A 62 6.95 1.02 -19.51
CA LEU A 62 7.58 1.14 -18.20
C LEU A 62 8.44 2.43 -18.07
N LYS A 63 9.05 2.92 -19.17
CA LYS A 63 9.74 4.23 -19.17
C LYS A 63 8.81 5.41 -18.88
N GLU A 64 7.60 5.37 -19.41
CA GLU A 64 6.62 6.44 -19.17
C GLU A 64 6.13 6.38 -17.72
N ASP A 65 5.79 5.18 -17.25
CA ASP A 65 5.43 4.93 -15.85
C ASP A 65 6.55 5.35 -14.87
N GLN A 66 7.80 5.02 -15.18
CA GLN A 66 8.94 5.39 -14.32
C GLN A 66 9.15 6.91 -14.24
N ARG A 67 8.88 7.67 -15.31
CA ARG A 67 8.97 9.14 -15.27
C ARG A 67 7.86 9.72 -14.39
N ALA A 68 6.62 9.27 -14.59
CA ALA A 68 5.49 9.68 -13.76
C ALA A 68 5.72 9.32 -12.29
N TRP A 69 6.29 8.15 -12.02
CA TRP A 69 6.64 7.72 -10.67
C TRP A 69 7.71 8.62 -10.02
N VAL A 70 8.75 9.05 -10.75
CA VAL A 70 9.76 9.99 -10.22
C VAL A 70 9.12 11.33 -9.84
N GLU A 71 8.22 11.85 -10.67
CA GLU A 71 7.46 13.07 -10.36
C GLU A 71 6.59 12.88 -9.10
N HIS A 72 5.91 11.73 -8.99
CA HIS A 72 5.12 11.38 -7.83
C HIS A 72 5.97 11.26 -6.55
N ARG A 73 7.13 10.59 -6.62
CA ARG A 73 8.08 10.45 -5.52
C ARG A 73 8.50 11.83 -5.01
N ASP A 74 8.92 12.70 -5.91
CA ASP A 74 9.42 14.03 -5.54
C ASP A 74 8.28 14.89 -4.97
N TYR A 75 7.07 14.78 -5.53
CA TYR A 75 5.88 15.43 -4.96
C TYR A 75 5.62 14.99 -3.51
N LEU A 76 5.62 13.69 -3.23
CA LEU A 76 5.40 13.16 -1.88
C LEU A 76 6.55 13.54 -0.93
N ALA A 77 7.80 13.28 -1.33
CA ALA A 77 8.98 13.52 -0.50
C ALA A 77 9.21 15.00 -0.19
N ARG A 78 8.68 15.92 -1.01
CA ARG A 78 8.74 17.37 -0.73
C ARG A 78 7.63 17.85 0.19
N SER A 79 6.62 17.03 0.47
CA SER A 79 5.48 17.43 1.29
C SER A 79 5.75 17.17 2.78
N PRO A 80 5.73 18.20 3.65
CA PRO A 80 5.85 18.01 5.11
C PRO A 80 4.79 17.06 5.69
N MET A 81 3.64 16.91 5.02
CA MET A 81 2.58 16.00 5.42
C MET A 81 2.99 14.52 5.30
N TYR A 82 3.81 14.19 4.31
CA TYR A 82 4.29 12.83 4.06
C TYR A 82 5.61 12.52 4.77
N THR A 83 6.42 13.55 5.05
CA THR A 83 7.71 13.38 5.73
C THR A 83 7.63 13.60 7.24
N GLY A 84 6.54 14.17 7.74
CA GLY A 84 6.43 14.62 9.15
C GLY A 84 7.39 15.77 9.48
N ALA A 85 7.84 16.53 8.48
CA ALA A 85 8.65 17.72 8.69
C ALA A 85 7.82 18.86 9.28
N ALA A 86 8.45 19.73 10.06
CA ALA A 86 7.81 20.95 10.56
C ALA A 86 7.76 22.01 9.45
N GLY A 87 6.58 22.50 9.08
CA GLY A 87 6.42 23.59 8.11
C GLY A 87 5.20 23.44 7.20
N GLN A 88 4.95 24.44 6.35
CA GLN A 88 3.84 24.46 5.39
C GLN A 88 4.28 24.63 3.93
N GLY A 89 5.57 24.48 3.64
CA GLY A 89 6.14 24.64 2.30
C GLY A 89 6.83 23.38 1.78
N GLU A 90 7.05 23.32 0.48
CA GLU A 90 7.80 22.23 -0.14
C GLU A 90 9.23 22.18 0.41
N LEU A 91 9.67 20.97 0.77
CA LEU A 91 11.03 20.73 1.24
C LEU A 91 12.04 20.87 0.09
N ALA A 92 13.25 21.28 0.44
CA ALA A 92 14.39 21.24 -0.47
C ALA A 92 14.80 19.79 -0.75
N LEU A 93 15.26 19.52 -1.97
CA LEU A 93 15.64 18.17 -2.46
C LEU A 93 16.88 17.58 -1.75
N ASP A 94 17.58 18.37 -0.95
CA ASP A 94 18.74 17.97 -0.16
C ASP A 94 18.46 17.97 1.35
N SER A 95 17.23 18.27 1.76
CA SER A 95 16.83 18.22 3.16
C SER A 95 16.81 16.78 3.68
N PRO A 96 17.14 16.53 4.96
CA PRO A 96 17.13 15.17 5.52
C PRO A 96 15.77 14.48 5.40
N ASP A 97 14.68 15.20 5.73
CA ASP A 97 13.32 14.68 5.68
C ASP A 97 12.93 14.27 4.24
N TYR A 98 13.29 15.08 3.22
CA TYR A 98 13.08 14.72 1.81
C TYR A 98 13.86 13.45 1.44
N LEU A 99 15.16 13.42 1.74
CA LEU A 99 16.05 12.33 1.33
C LEU A 99 15.66 11.01 2.00
N GLU A 100 15.21 11.06 3.25
CA GLU A 100 14.72 9.89 3.99
C GLU A 100 13.44 9.32 3.34
N THR A 101 12.43 10.17 3.08
CA THR A 101 11.20 9.73 2.42
C THR A 101 11.44 9.27 0.98
N ALA A 102 12.25 9.99 0.21
CA ALA A 102 12.60 9.60 -1.16
C ALA A 102 13.36 8.28 -1.22
N ALA A 103 14.18 7.96 -0.20
CA ALA A 103 14.85 6.68 -0.08
C ALA A 103 13.85 5.54 0.13
N GLY A 104 12.89 5.70 1.05
CA GLY A 104 11.85 4.70 1.31
C GLY A 104 11.00 4.41 0.06
N LEU A 105 10.54 5.45 -0.62
CA LEU A 105 9.79 5.31 -1.88
C LEU A 105 10.63 4.61 -2.97
N ALA A 106 11.92 4.93 -3.10
CA ALA A 106 12.81 4.27 -4.04
C ALA A 106 13.05 2.79 -3.70
N GLU A 107 13.09 2.43 -2.41
CA GLU A 107 13.15 1.04 -1.95
C GLU A 107 11.88 0.27 -2.33
N GLU A 108 10.69 0.84 -2.13
CA GLU A 108 9.41 0.25 -2.56
C GLU A 108 9.36 0.04 -4.09
N ARG A 109 9.74 1.05 -4.87
CA ARG A 109 9.79 0.93 -6.33
C ARG A 109 10.82 -0.10 -6.80
N THR A 110 11.93 -0.23 -6.09
CA THR A 110 12.92 -1.29 -6.35
C THR A 110 12.29 -2.67 -6.15
N GLN A 111 11.54 -2.87 -5.05
CA GLN A 111 10.82 -4.12 -4.81
C GLN A 111 9.78 -4.39 -5.90
N TRP A 112 9.02 -3.37 -6.31
CA TRP A 112 8.05 -3.47 -7.39
C TRP A 112 8.69 -3.90 -8.72
N LEU A 113 9.80 -3.26 -9.12
CA LEU A 113 10.52 -3.63 -10.35
C LEU A 113 11.07 -5.06 -10.28
N ASN A 114 11.64 -5.46 -9.14
CA ASN A 114 12.13 -6.81 -8.95
C ASN A 114 10.99 -7.84 -9.01
N GLY A 115 9.83 -7.54 -8.41
CA GLY A 115 8.64 -8.40 -8.48
C GLY A 115 8.07 -8.50 -9.89
N LEU A 116 8.20 -7.45 -10.70
CA LEU A 116 7.67 -7.43 -12.07
C LEU A 116 8.43 -8.41 -12.98
N VAL A 117 9.73 -8.58 -12.72
CA VAL A 117 10.66 -9.26 -13.63
C VAL A 117 11.28 -10.52 -13.03
N ARG A 118 10.85 -10.91 -11.84
CA ARG A 118 11.20 -12.23 -11.29
C ARG A 118 10.40 -13.30 -12.01
N GLU A 119 10.97 -14.50 -12.07
CA GLU A 119 10.23 -15.67 -12.52
C GLU A 119 9.26 -16.10 -11.42
N TRP A 120 8.08 -16.55 -11.82
CA TRP A 120 7.14 -17.25 -10.95
C TRP A 120 7.38 -18.76 -11.07
N GLY A 121 7.30 -19.47 -9.94
CA GLY A 121 7.34 -20.94 -9.95
C GLY A 121 6.04 -21.53 -10.50
N GLU A 122 6.09 -22.78 -10.97
CA GLU A 122 4.89 -23.50 -11.48
C GLU A 122 3.77 -23.59 -10.43
N ASP A 123 4.13 -23.73 -9.16
CA ASP A 123 3.18 -23.82 -8.03
C ASP A 123 2.92 -22.46 -7.36
N GLU A 124 3.42 -21.36 -7.94
CA GLU A 124 3.25 -20.05 -7.33
C GLU A 124 1.84 -19.50 -7.53
N THR A 125 1.17 -19.25 -6.40
CA THR A 125 -0.18 -18.67 -6.38
C THR A 125 -0.14 -17.15 -6.28
N ILE A 126 -1.29 -16.50 -6.44
CA ILE A 126 -1.43 -15.05 -6.22
C ILE A 126 -1.28 -14.68 -4.73
N THR A 127 -1.23 -15.66 -3.82
CA THR A 127 -1.04 -15.43 -2.37
C THR A 127 0.26 -14.69 -2.08
N GLY A 128 0.17 -13.52 -1.46
CA GLY A 128 1.33 -12.69 -1.12
C GLY A 128 0.99 -11.24 -0.84
N VAL A 129 2.04 -10.43 -0.73
CA VAL A 129 1.97 -8.98 -0.64
C VAL A 129 2.18 -8.39 -2.03
N TRP A 130 1.31 -7.46 -2.38
CA TRP A 130 1.26 -6.77 -3.66
C TRP A 130 1.29 -5.27 -3.42
N THR A 131 1.99 -4.52 -4.27
CA THR A 131 2.00 -3.04 -4.23
C THR A 131 1.98 -2.47 -5.63
N ASP A 132 1.47 -1.26 -5.79
CA ASP A 132 1.49 -0.48 -7.03
C ASP A 132 2.65 0.53 -7.09
N SER A 133 3.48 0.62 -6.04
CA SER A 133 4.53 1.64 -5.84
C SER A 133 4.06 3.12 -5.81
N HIS A 134 2.74 3.34 -5.67
CA HIS A 134 2.07 4.64 -5.59
C HIS A 134 1.24 4.76 -4.29
N GLY A 135 1.66 4.05 -3.25
CA GLY A 135 1.00 4.05 -1.93
C GLY A 135 -0.15 3.06 -1.79
N GLY A 136 -0.41 2.20 -2.79
CA GLY A 136 -1.33 1.08 -2.70
C GLY A 136 -0.64 -0.21 -2.27
N ARG A 137 -1.29 -0.97 -1.39
CA ARG A 137 -0.85 -2.29 -0.94
C ARG A 137 -2.03 -3.26 -0.83
N ILE A 138 -1.85 -4.50 -1.27
CA ILE A 138 -2.82 -5.58 -1.15
C ILE A 138 -2.14 -6.80 -0.55
N GLU A 139 -2.79 -7.41 0.43
CA GLU A 139 -2.44 -8.73 0.93
C GLU A 139 -3.50 -9.71 0.48
N ILE A 140 -3.10 -10.75 -0.22
CA ILE A 140 -4.00 -11.72 -0.83
C ILE A 140 -3.67 -13.11 -0.30
N VAL A 141 -4.71 -13.86 0.05
CA VAL A 141 -4.65 -15.30 0.31
C VAL A 141 -5.65 -16.00 -0.60
N GLU A 142 -5.14 -16.79 -1.54
CA GLU A 142 -5.94 -17.61 -2.45
C GLU A 142 -6.31 -18.92 -1.76
N ARG A 143 -7.62 -19.21 -1.63
CA ARG A 143 -8.15 -20.47 -1.09
C ARG A 143 -9.47 -20.81 -1.74
N GLU A 144 -9.64 -22.07 -2.14
CA GLU A 144 -10.94 -22.62 -2.57
C GLU A 144 -11.63 -21.80 -3.69
N GLY A 145 -10.86 -21.25 -4.64
CA GLY A 145 -11.40 -20.41 -5.72
C GLY A 145 -11.83 -19.01 -5.25
N GLN A 146 -11.27 -18.53 -4.14
CA GLN A 146 -11.53 -17.20 -3.58
C GLN A 146 -10.23 -16.47 -3.27
N LEU A 147 -10.27 -15.14 -3.36
CA LEU A 147 -9.25 -14.26 -2.82
C LEU A 147 -9.74 -13.68 -1.50
N HIS A 148 -9.13 -14.08 -0.40
CA HIS A 148 -9.24 -13.34 0.86
C HIS A 148 -8.25 -12.19 0.81
N LEU A 149 -8.74 -10.95 0.89
CA LEU A 149 -7.91 -9.79 0.66
C LEU A 149 -8.10 -8.71 1.72
N VAL A 150 -7.00 -7.98 1.95
CA VAL A 150 -6.97 -6.66 2.57
C VAL A 150 -6.26 -5.74 1.59
N ILE A 151 -6.92 -4.68 1.15
CA ILE A 151 -6.35 -3.61 0.34
C ILE A 151 -6.32 -2.33 1.16
N GLN A 152 -5.19 -1.63 1.12
CA GLN A 152 -4.99 -0.34 1.77
C GLN A 152 -4.32 0.60 0.78
N CYS A 153 -4.64 1.89 0.87
CA CYS A 153 -3.89 2.90 0.14
C CYS A 153 -3.75 4.20 0.93
N VAL A 154 -2.63 4.90 0.68
CA VAL A 154 -2.36 6.26 1.15
C VAL A 154 -2.00 7.11 -0.07
N ARG A 155 -2.93 7.93 -0.55
CA ARG A 155 -2.78 8.67 -1.82
C ARG A 155 -3.23 10.13 -1.72
N GLY A 156 -2.86 10.93 -2.73
CA GLY A 156 -3.41 12.27 -2.93
C GLY A 156 -2.83 13.36 -2.03
N PRO A 157 -3.18 14.64 -2.26
CA PRO A 157 -2.50 15.78 -1.66
C PRO A 157 -2.64 15.89 -0.14
N THR A 158 -3.63 15.22 0.43
CA THR A 158 -3.96 15.28 1.87
C THR A 158 -3.91 13.90 2.53
N SER A 159 -3.00 13.02 2.07
CA SER A 159 -2.80 11.66 2.60
C SER A 159 -4.10 10.90 2.84
N HIS A 160 -4.90 10.82 1.79
CA HIS A 160 -6.15 10.08 1.79
C HIS A 160 -5.86 8.61 2.08
N THR A 161 -6.36 8.12 3.21
CA THR A 161 -6.19 6.74 3.63
C THR A 161 -7.48 5.96 3.40
N GLY A 162 -7.39 4.80 2.77
CA GLY A 162 -8.55 3.92 2.65
C GLY A 162 -8.14 2.48 2.83
N GLY A 163 -9.09 1.68 3.26
CA GLY A 163 -8.89 0.26 3.42
C GLY A 163 -10.16 -0.51 3.19
N LEU A 164 -10.02 -1.70 2.62
CA LEU A 164 -11.11 -2.63 2.39
C LEU A 164 -10.60 -4.05 2.69
N ALA A 165 -11.39 -4.81 3.44
CA ALA A 165 -11.18 -6.24 3.63
C ALA A 165 -12.38 -7.01 3.08
N GLY A 166 -12.13 -8.09 2.35
CA GLY A 166 -13.19 -8.81 1.68
C GLY A 166 -12.79 -10.14 1.09
N VAL A 167 -13.79 -10.86 0.61
CA VAL A 167 -13.63 -12.11 -0.14
C VAL A 167 -14.09 -11.87 -1.57
N ALA A 168 -13.17 -11.99 -2.52
CA ALA A 168 -13.48 -11.96 -3.95
C ALA A 168 -13.65 -13.39 -4.47
N VAL A 169 -14.55 -13.58 -5.42
CA VAL A 169 -14.55 -14.80 -6.26
C VAL A 169 -13.29 -14.76 -7.13
N TRP A 170 -12.60 -15.88 -7.26
CA TRP A 170 -11.41 -16.03 -8.11
C TRP A 170 -11.63 -17.10 -9.16
N ASN A 171 -11.58 -16.69 -10.42
CA ASN A 171 -11.59 -17.57 -11.58
C ASN A 171 -10.41 -17.17 -12.47
N ASP A 172 -9.22 -17.62 -12.09
CA ASP A 172 -7.94 -17.26 -12.70
C ASP A 172 -8.05 -17.14 -14.24
N PRO A 173 -7.70 -15.97 -14.83
CA PRO A 173 -6.97 -14.84 -14.25
C PRO A 173 -7.85 -13.68 -13.75
N ILE A 174 -9.15 -13.88 -13.54
CA ILE A 174 -10.10 -12.80 -13.22
C ILE A 174 -10.76 -13.04 -11.87
N GLY A 175 -10.83 -11.98 -11.06
CA GLY A 175 -11.53 -11.96 -9.78
C GLY A 175 -12.54 -10.83 -9.68
N TRP A 176 -13.56 -11.05 -8.86
CA TRP A 176 -14.59 -10.04 -8.59
C TRP A 176 -14.94 -10.00 -7.10
N PHE A 177 -14.85 -8.80 -6.53
CA PHE A 177 -15.36 -8.48 -5.21
C PHE A 177 -16.59 -7.58 -5.34
N SER A 178 -17.59 -7.85 -4.50
CA SER A 178 -18.74 -6.98 -4.25
C SER A 178 -19.03 -7.00 -2.76
N ASP A 179 -19.35 -5.85 -2.20
CA ASP A 179 -19.77 -5.74 -0.80
C ASP A 179 -21.29 -5.76 -0.61
N LYS A 180 -22.03 -6.09 -1.68
CA LYS A 180 -23.48 -6.19 -1.67
C LYS A 180 -23.98 -7.01 -0.49
N GLY A 181 -24.90 -6.43 0.29
CA GLY A 181 -25.53 -7.10 1.42
C GLY A 181 -24.73 -7.02 2.72
N ARG A 182 -23.64 -6.24 2.80
CA ARG A 182 -23.07 -5.82 4.08
C ARG A 182 -23.98 -4.76 4.74
N GLU A 183 -24.14 -4.85 6.06
CA GLU A 183 -24.98 -3.94 6.84
C GLU A 183 -24.54 -2.46 6.71
N ASP A 184 -23.24 -2.23 6.49
CA ASP A 184 -22.63 -0.89 6.35
C ASP A 184 -22.37 -0.46 4.90
N ALA A 185 -22.72 -1.30 3.91
CA ALA A 185 -22.67 -0.88 2.52
C ALA A 185 -23.81 0.13 2.29
N GLY A 186 -23.47 1.38 1.98
CA GLY A 186 -24.46 2.41 1.67
C GLY A 186 -25.33 2.02 0.46
N ASP A 187 -26.14 2.96 -0.03
CA ASP A 187 -27.08 2.68 -1.13
C ASP A 187 -26.42 2.23 -2.44
N ALA A 188 -25.10 2.39 -2.58
CA ALA A 188 -24.33 2.00 -3.76
C ALA A 188 -23.33 0.88 -3.43
N GLU A 189 -23.46 -0.24 -4.14
CA GLU A 189 -22.54 -1.39 -4.11
C GLU A 189 -21.14 -1.01 -4.65
N ALA A 190 -20.09 -1.20 -3.85
CA ALA A 190 -18.71 -1.11 -4.29
C ALA A 190 -18.26 -2.44 -4.86
N ASN A 191 -17.50 -2.32 -5.94
CA ASN A 191 -16.98 -3.47 -6.65
C ASN A 191 -15.49 -3.28 -6.91
N LEU A 192 -14.74 -4.38 -6.85
CA LEU A 192 -13.37 -4.44 -7.34
C LEU A 192 -13.25 -5.58 -8.34
N SER A 193 -12.72 -5.27 -9.53
CA SER A 193 -12.23 -6.26 -10.48
C SER A 193 -10.75 -6.49 -10.27
N PHE A 194 -10.33 -7.75 -10.34
CA PHE A 194 -8.93 -8.16 -10.31
C PHE A 194 -8.61 -8.86 -11.62
N ILE A 195 -7.59 -8.43 -12.35
CA ILE A 195 -7.20 -9.01 -13.64
C ILE A 195 -5.70 -9.29 -13.62
N LEU A 196 -5.32 -10.56 -13.56
CA LEU A 196 -3.92 -10.97 -13.60
C LEU A 196 -3.42 -11.01 -15.06
N ARG A 197 -2.39 -10.23 -15.37
CA ARG A 197 -1.74 -10.15 -16.68
C ARG A 197 -0.23 -10.31 -16.49
N GLY A 198 0.27 -11.54 -16.68
CA GLY A 198 1.65 -11.87 -16.35
C GLY A 198 1.89 -11.63 -14.85
N HIS A 199 2.87 -10.81 -14.50
CA HIS A 199 3.21 -10.50 -13.10
C HIS A 199 2.49 -9.27 -12.53
N LYS A 200 1.50 -8.72 -13.26
CA LYS A 200 0.71 -7.58 -12.83
C LYS A 200 -0.71 -7.97 -12.50
N LEU A 201 -1.19 -7.54 -11.34
CA LEU A 201 -2.59 -7.59 -10.94
C LEU A 201 -3.20 -6.21 -11.15
N GLU A 202 -3.96 -6.05 -12.22
CA GLU A 202 -4.74 -4.84 -12.49
C GLU A 202 -5.97 -4.84 -11.57
N VAL A 203 -6.14 -3.75 -10.82
CA VAL A 203 -7.31 -3.53 -9.95
C VAL A 203 -8.12 -2.37 -10.49
N VAL A 204 -9.42 -2.58 -10.64
CA VAL A 204 -10.38 -1.57 -11.09
C VAL A 204 -11.57 -1.52 -10.13
N GLY A 205 -11.80 -0.36 -9.54
CA GLY A 205 -12.86 -0.11 -8.59
C GLY A 205 -14.05 0.64 -9.18
N ALA A 206 -15.24 0.30 -8.71
CA ALA A 206 -16.46 1.04 -8.97
C ALA A 206 -17.16 1.34 -7.64
N ASN A 207 -17.65 2.57 -7.46
CA ASN A 207 -18.31 3.05 -6.24
C ASN A 207 -17.52 2.80 -4.95
N THR A 208 -16.20 2.67 -4.99
CA THR A 208 -15.43 2.39 -3.77
C THR A 208 -15.51 3.52 -2.75
N GLY A 209 -16.01 4.70 -3.16
CA GLY A 209 -16.04 6.02 -2.50
C GLY A 209 -16.25 6.10 -0.99
N TYR A 210 -16.92 5.12 -0.39
CA TYR A 210 -17.27 5.10 1.04
C TYR A 210 -16.30 4.27 1.89
N TYR A 211 -15.54 3.35 1.28
CA TYR A 211 -14.35 2.75 1.90
C TYR A 211 -13.16 3.72 1.94
N HIS A 212 -13.38 4.95 1.45
CA HIS A 212 -12.42 6.01 1.43
C HIS A 212 -12.51 6.76 2.77
N GLY A 213 -11.60 6.50 3.70
CA GLY A 213 -11.12 7.63 4.49
C GLY A 213 -10.71 8.70 3.47
N ALA A 214 -11.32 9.88 3.58
CA ALA A 214 -11.32 10.97 2.60
C ALA A 214 -10.64 10.65 1.23
N ARG A 215 -11.34 10.19 0.18
CA ARG A 215 -10.81 10.05 -1.22
C ARG A 215 -9.62 9.06 -1.49
N ALA A 216 -9.69 7.82 -0.99
CA ALA A 216 -8.74 6.73 -1.24
C ALA A 216 -8.99 5.93 -2.56
N TYR A 217 -8.04 5.88 -3.50
CA TYR A 217 -8.23 5.17 -4.78
C TYR A 217 -7.54 3.80 -4.75
N PHE A 218 -8.26 2.72 -5.08
CA PHE A 218 -7.72 1.36 -5.12
C PHE A 218 -7.23 0.92 -6.50
N ASP A 219 -7.51 1.71 -7.55
CA ASP A 219 -7.12 1.38 -8.92
C ASP A 219 -5.60 1.36 -9.06
N GLY A 220 -5.07 0.43 -9.85
CA GLY A 220 -3.65 0.39 -10.18
C GLY A 220 -3.15 -0.95 -10.70
N ASP A 221 -1.89 -0.94 -11.14
CA ASP A 221 -1.13 -2.13 -11.52
C ASP A 221 -0.28 -2.59 -10.34
N TYR A 222 -0.74 -3.63 -9.66
CA TYR A 222 -0.05 -4.18 -8.51
C TYR A 222 0.91 -5.29 -8.91
N VAL A 223 2.04 -5.39 -8.22
CA VAL A 223 3.04 -6.44 -8.42
C VAL A 223 3.35 -7.13 -7.09
N LYS A 224 3.50 -8.46 -7.14
CA LYS A 224 3.82 -9.28 -5.97
C LYS A 224 5.26 -9.07 -5.54
N THR A 225 5.47 -8.51 -4.35
CA THR A 225 6.80 -8.17 -3.82
C THR A 225 7.28 -9.13 -2.73
N SER A 226 6.38 -9.83 -2.04
CA SER A 226 6.78 -10.81 -1.03
C SER A 226 5.71 -11.87 -0.74
N SER A 227 6.11 -12.92 -0.04
CA SER A 227 5.21 -13.97 0.46
C SER A 227 4.63 -13.59 1.83
N LEU A 228 3.44 -14.11 2.14
CA LEU A 228 2.84 -14.00 3.48
C LEU A 228 3.22 -15.19 4.36
N SER A 229 3.62 -14.92 5.60
CA SER A 229 3.78 -15.97 6.63
C SER A 229 2.44 -16.65 6.93
N ALA A 230 2.46 -17.87 7.47
CA ALA A 230 1.23 -18.57 7.84
C ALA A 230 0.36 -17.77 8.84
N GLU A 231 1.00 -17.08 9.78
CA GLU A 231 0.31 -16.20 10.72
C GLU A 231 -0.35 -15.01 10.02
N ALA A 232 0.38 -14.34 9.11
CA ALA A 232 -0.17 -13.24 8.33
C ALA A 232 -1.36 -13.71 7.48
N GLN A 233 -1.24 -14.86 6.81
CA GLN A 233 -2.35 -15.42 6.04
C GLN A 233 -3.60 -15.67 6.90
N ALA A 234 -3.44 -16.17 8.14
CA ALA A 234 -4.57 -16.38 9.04
C ALA A 234 -5.26 -15.05 9.42
N LYS A 235 -4.48 -13.98 9.66
CA LYS A 235 -5.01 -12.64 9.92
C LYS A 235 -5.80 -12.12 8.71
N ILE A 236 -5.24 -12.22 7.50
CA ILE A 236 -5.92 -11.79 6.27
C ILE A 236 -7.22 -12.56 6.05
N VAL A 237 -7.23 -13.88 6.22
CA VAL A 237 -8.45 -14.69 6.08
C VAL A 237 -9.52 -14.28 7.11
N LYS A 238 -9.13 -13.94 8.34
CA LYS A 238 -10.06 -13.45 9.36
C LYS A 238 -10.65 -12.11 8.95
N SER A 239 -9.81 -11.12 8.64
CA SER A 239 -10.21 -9.77 8.21
C SER A 239 -11.09 -9.79 6.97
N ALA A 240 -10.74 -10.60 5.98
CA ALA A 240 -11.54 -10.77 4.76
C ALA A 240 -12.97 -11.23 5.04
N LYS A 241 -13.14 -12.16 6.01
CA LYS A 241 -14.45 -12.71 6.39
C LYS A 241 -15.30 -11.75 7.20
N THR A 242 -14.69 -10.97 8.10
CA THR A 242 -15.43 -9.99 8.92
C THR A 242 -15.65 -8.67 8.20
N GLY A 243 -14.80 -8.36 7.20
CA GLY A 243 -14.76 -7.05 6.57
C GLY A 243 -13.98 -6.00 7.36
N GLU A 244 -13.48 -6.36 8.54
CA GLU A 244 -12.70 -5.49 9.40
C GLU A 244 -11.23 -5.52 8.97
N LEU A 245 -10.61 -4.35 8.90
CA LEU A 245 -9.17 -4.25 8.72
C LEU A 245 -8.45 -4.85 9.94
N PRO A 246 -7.32 -5.56 9.74
CA PRO A 246 -6.57 -6.12 10.86
C PRO A 246 -6.10 -5.00 11.79
N GLU A 247 -6.27 -5.19 13.10
CA GLU A 247 -5.64 -4.35 14.13
C GLU A 247 -4.12 -4.48 14.02
N GLU A 248 -3.41 -3.35 14.12
CA GLU A 248 -1.95 -3.27 14.09
C GLU A 248 -1.28 -3.97 15.29
#